data_AF-A0A2P5LKB2-F1
#
_entry.id   AF-A0A2P5LKB2-F1
#
_cell.length_a   1.000
_cell.length_b   1.000
_cell.length_c   1.000
_cell.angle_alpha   90.00
_cell.angle_beta   90.00
_cell.angle_gamma   90.00
#
_symmetry.space_group_name_H-M   'P 1'
#
loop_
_entity.id
_entity.type
_entity.pdbx_description
1 polymer ?
#
loop_
_entity_poly.entity_id
_entity_poly.type
_entity_poly.pdbx_seq_one_letter_code
_entity_poly.pdbx_strand_id
1 'polypeptide(L)'
;MTKFPGLILLAALTMSFDANAMMQHDGMMMDDKGMIMHANHDNLPRDCQKLAGDVDITIRAGHEHAQKFAGKMYAFDQQEWDVPPCSRVNITFINDDNIRHQLMIHGLPGYLYPQGMFHLELYGKGELKASLIMPAQIKTYLVHCELAQHMEKGMKAQLKVGGGDGDLPSIPGISPPIRADRYTQDWNTMTWLVMGLAFVVGMSLPLLMVKRKKPAADI
;
A
#
# COMPACT_ATOMS: atom_id res chain seq x y z
N MET A 1 14.44 -40.58 -59.07
CA MET A 1 13.83 -41.33 -57.96
C MET A 1 14.83 -41.22 -56.81
N THR A 2 14.63 -40.46 -55.74
CA THR A 2 13.50 -40.45 -54.79
C THR A 2 13.42 -39.10 -54.07
N LYS A 3 12.19 -38.70 -53.74
CA LYS A 3 11.79 -37.52 -52.97
C LYS A 3 12.06 -37.76 -51.47
N PHE A 4 12.36 -36.73 -50.68
CA PHE A 4 11.44 -36.19 -49.64
C PHE A 4 12.06 -34.95 -48.94
N PRO A 5 11.27 -33.89 -48.68
CA PRO A 5 11.70 -32.63 -48.09
C PRO A 5 11.48 -32.61 -46.56
N GLY A 6 12.28 -31.84 -45.82
CA GLY A 6 12.20 -31.74 -44.36
C GLY A 6 12.32 -30.29 -43.88
N LEU A 7 11.17 -29.62 -43.89
CA LEU A 7 10.88 -28.30 -43.33
C LEU A 7 11.14 -28.30 -41.80
N ILE A 8 12.03 -27.43 -41.29
CA ILE A 8 11.96 -26.97 -39.90
C ILE A 8 11.94 -25.44 -39.92
N LEU A 9 10.72 -24.94 -39.87
CA LEU A 9 10.33 -23.56 -39.66
C LEU A 9 10.64 -23.22 -38.19
N LEU A 10 11.67 -22.40 -37.93
CA LEU A 10 11.92 -21.89 -36.59
C LEU A 10 10.85 -20.83 -36.29
N ALA A 11 9.90 -21.18 -35.43
CA ALA A 11 8.84 -20.29 -34.97
C ALA A 11 9.44 -19.14 -34.17
N ALA A 12 9.42 -17.93 -34.73
CA ALA A 12 9.57 -16.69 -33.98
C ALA A 12 8.29 -16.49 -33.16
N LEU A 13 8.31 -16.96 -31.91
CA LEU A 13 7.30 -16.60 -30.92
C LEU A 13 7.59 -15.16 -30.48
N THR A 14 7.10 -14.19 -31.25
CA THR A 14 7.02 -12.81 -30.78
C THR A 14 6.01 -12.78 -29.64
N MET A 15 6.49 -12.62 -28.41
CA MET A 15 5.64 -12.25 -27.29
C MET A 15 4.99 -10.90 -27.63
N SER A 16 3.72 -10.94 -28.01
CA SER A 16 2.86 -9.76 -28.01
C SER A 16 2.75 -9.30 -26.56
N PHE A 17 3.40 -8.21 -26.21
CA PHE A 17 3.05 -7.46 -25.02
C PHE A 17 1.71 -6.78 -25.34
N ASP A 18 0.62 -7.29 -24.75
CA ASP A 18 -0.65 -6.56 -24.72
C ASP A 18 -0.43 -5.28 -23.92
N ALA A 19 -0.15 -4.20 -24.62
CA ALA A 19 -0.28 -2.85 -24.08
C ALA A 19 -1.77 -2.49 -24.16
N ASN A 20 -2.54 -2.87 -23.13
CA ASN A 20 -3.85 -2.25 -22.93
C ASN A 20 -3.61 -0.75 -22.77
N ALA A 21 -4.12 0.05 -23.71
CA ALA A 21 -3.93 1.49 -23.70
C ALA A 21 -4.69 2.10 -22.51
N MET A 22 -4.04 3.00 -21.76
CA MET A 22 -4.68 3.72 -20.68
C MET A 22 -5.77 4.65 -21.23
N MET A 23 -7.01 4.45 -20.77
CA MET A 23 -8.19 5.19 -21.22
C MET A 23 -8.39 6.42 -20.33
N GLN A 24 -8.73 7.56 -20.93
CA GLN A 24 -8.92 8.83 -20.22
C GLN A 24 -10.39 9.27 -20.25
N HIS A 25 -10.98 9.51 -19.07
CA HIS A 25 -12.35 10.00 -18.89
C HIS A 25 -12.40 10.99 -17.72
N ASP A 26 -12.90 12.21 -17.92
CA ASP A 26 -13.18 13.20 -16.84
C ASP A 26 -12.12 13.32 -15.73
N GLY A 27 -10.84 13.50 -16.10
CA GLY A 27 -9.75 13.66 -15.13
C GLY A 27 -9.30 12.36 -14.44
N MET A 28 -9.83 11.22 -14.87
CA MET A 28 -9.38 9.87 -14.55
C MET A 28 -8.67 9.26 -15.76
N MET A 29 -7.56 8.57 -15.50
CA MET A 29 -6.86 7.71 -16.46
C MET A 29 -6.81 6.30 -15.86
N MET A 30 -7.26 5.29 -16.58
CA MET A 30 -7.36 3.91 -16.07
C MET A 30 -7.01 2.89 -17.14
N ASP A 31 -6.34 1.81 -16.72
CA ASP A 31 -6.12 0.60 -17.51
C ASP A 31 -6.42 -0.66 -16.66
N ASP A 32 -5.97 -1.82 -17.12
CA ASP A 32 -6.13 -3.10 -16.44
C ASP A 32 -5.22 -3.28 -15.22
N LYS A 33 -4.28 -2.36 -14.97
CA LYS A 33 -3.30 -2.42 -13.88
C LYS A 33 -3.55 -1.38 -12.81
N GLY A 34 -4.14 -0.25 -13.16
CA GLY A 34 -4.34 0.83 -12.21
C GLY A 34 -5.15 2.01 -12.72
N MET A 35 -5.15 3.05 -11.90
CA MET A 35 -5.90 4.27 -12.12
C MET A 35 -5.20 5.48 -11.51
N ILE A 36 -5.29 6.61 -12.21
CA ILE A 36 -4.80 7.93 -11.80
C ILE A 36 -6.00 8.88 -11.82
N MET A 37 -6.22 9.64 -10.75
CA MET A 37 -7.24 10.70 -10.74
C MET A 37 -6.62 12.04 -10.35
N HIS A 38 -7.06 13.07 -11.07
CA HIS A 38 -6.73 14.47 -10.80
C HIS A 38 -5.23 14.77 -10.83
N ALA A 39 -4.50 14.08 -11.71
CA ALA A 39 -3.13 14.46 -12.03
C ALA A 39 -3.09 15.90 -12.56
N ASN A 40 -2.12 16.66 -12.10
CA ASN A 40 -1.95 18.05 -12.47
C ASN A 40 -0.47 18.34 -12.75
N HIS A 41 -0.17 18.60 -14.02
CA HIS A 41 1.18 18.89 -14.47
C HIS A 41 1.43 20.40 -14.56
N ASP A 42 0.43 21.21 -14.84
CA ASP A 42 0.65 22.54 -15.41
C ASP A 42 -0.33 23.60 -14.91
N ASN A 43 -1.42 23.20 -14.24
CA ASN A 43 -2.38 24.14 -13.69
C ASN A 43 -1.91 24.65 -12.33
N LEU A 44 -1.44 25.90 -12.29
CA LEU A 44 -0.99 26.53 -11.06
C LEU A 44 -2.16 26.80 -10.10
N PRO A 45 -1.96 26.55 -8.79
CA PRO A 45 -2.82 27.09 -7.74
C PRO A 45 -2.94 28.62 -7.85
N ARG A 46 -4.09 29.19 -7.45
CA ARG A 46 -4.34 30.65 -7.54
C ARG A 46 -3.36 31.49 -6.73
N ASP A 47 -2.77 30.89 -5.70
CA ASP A 47 -1.79 31.45 -4.79
C ASP A 47 -0.33 31.28 -5.25
N CYS A 48 -0.10 30.65 -6.41
CA CYS A 48 1.23 30.48 -6.99
C CYS A 48 1.39 31.31 -8.27
N GLN A 49 2.32 32.29 -8.26
CA GLN A 49 2.65 33.08 -9.46
C GLN A 49 3.45 32.26 -10.49
N LYS A 50 4.28 31.33 -10.01
CA LYS A 50 5.11 30.43 -10.81
C LYS A 50 5.46 29.19 -9.98
N LEU A 51 5.96 28.15 -10.64
CA LEU A 51 6.55 27.00 -9.95
C LEU A 51 7.83 27.40 -9.24
N ALA A 52 7.98 26.94 -7.99
CA ALA A 52 9.22 27.05 -7.23
C ALA A 52 10.27 26.05 -7.70
N GLY A 53 9.83 24.91 -8.26
CA GLY A 53 10.66 23.85 -8.79
C GLY A 53 9.89 22.52 -8.86
N ASP A 54 10.58 21.50 -9.34
CA ASP A 54 10.08 20.12 -9.39
C ASP A 54 10.71 19.30 -8.25
N VAL A 55 9.91 18.43 -7.64
CA VAL A 55 10.35 17.51 -6.58
C VAL A 55 9.91 16.10 -6.97
N ASP A 56 10.87 15.20 -7.13
CA ASP A 56 10.59 13.80 -7.41
C ASP A 56 10.52 13.01 -6.10
N ILE A 57 9.40 12.33 -5.86
CA ILE A 57 9.25 11.41 -4.73
C ILE A 57 8.89 10.02 -5.25
N THR A 58 9.52 9.00 -4.66
CA THR A 58 9.12 7.60 -4.85
C THR A 58 8.43 7.14 -3.58
N ILE A 59 7.24 6.58 -3.72
CA ILE A 59 6.44 6.07 -2.62
C ILE A 59 6.20 4.59 -2.88
N ARG A 60 6.70 3.74 -1.98
CA ARG A 60 6.50 2.29 -2.05
C ARG A 60 5.46 1.87 -1.04
N ALA A 61 4.51 1.05 -1.45
CA ALA A 61 3.42 0.53 -0.63
C ALA A 61 3.49 -0.99 -0.52
N GLY A 62 3.30 -1.52 0.67
CA GLY A 62 3.26 -2.96 0.86
C GLY A 62 3.31 -3.44 2.30
N HIS A 63 3.24 -4.76 2.48
CA HIS A 63 3.32 -5.42 3.78
C HIS A 63 4.71 -5.32 4.42
N GLU A 64 5.76 -5.43 3.60
CA GLU A 64 7.16 -5.37 4.07
C GLU A 64 7.46 -4.06 4.83
N HIS A 65 6.96 -2.94 4.31
CA HIS A 65 7.15 -1.61 4.90
C HIS A 65 6.47 -1.45 6.27
N ALA A 66 5.51 -2.31 6.62
CA ALA A 66 4.80 -2.28 7.89
C ALA A 66 5.54 -2.96 9.04
N GLN A 67 6.54 -3.80 8.77
CA GLN A 67 7.21 -4.63 9.78
C GLN A 67 7.87 -3.83 10.90
N LYS A 68 8.27 -2.58 10.61
CA LYS A 68 8.83 -1.64 11.60
C LYS A 68 7.80 -1.08 12.58
N PHE A 69 6.52 -1.31 12.37
CA PHE A 69 5.43 -0.82 13.20
C PHE A 69 4.65 -1.96 13.84
N ALA A 70 4.72 -2.07 15.16
CA ALA A 70 3.98 -3.09 15.90
C ALA A 70 2.47 -3.00 15.64
N GLY A 71 1.86 -4.14 15.31
CA GLY A 71 0.42 -4.25 15.07
C GLY A 71 -0.07 -3.64 13.74
N LYS A 72 0.83 -3.28 12.82
CA LYS A 72 0.48 -2.78 11.48
C LYS A 72 0.68 -3.87 10.43
N MET A 73 -0.17 -3.84 9.41
CA MET A 73 -0.13 -4.82 8.31
C MET A 73 0.31 -4.21 7.00
N TYR A 74 0.05 -2.93 6.77
CA TYR A 74 0.41 -2.25 5.53
C TYR A 74 0.96 -0.88 5.88
N ALA A 75 1.99 -0.44 5.17
CA ALA A 75 2.53 0.90 5.29
C ALA A 75 3.10 1.36 3.95
N PHE A 76 3.32 2.67 3.86
CA PHE A 76 4.26 3.22 2.90
C PHE A 76 5.69 3.04 3.44
N ASP A 77 6.69 3.05 2.57
CA ASP A 77 8.12 3.00 2.95
C ASP A 77 8.54 4.17 3.82
N GLN A 78 7.93 5.35 3.60
CA GLN A 78 8.11 6.56 4.38
C GLN A 78 6.78 7.08 4.93
N GLN A 79 6.83 7.74 6.09
CA GLN A 79 5.66 8.23 6.81
C GLN A 79 5.50 9.74 6.70
N GLU A 80 6.51 10.42 6.16
CA GLU A 80 6.54 11.86 6.01
C GLU A 80 7.35 12.25 4.76
N TRP A 81 6.86 13.24 4.03
CA TRP A 81 7.61 13.99 3.04
C TRP A 81 7.41 15.48 3.29
N ASP A 82 8.44 16.30 3.06
CA ASP A 82 8.34 17.76 3.10
C ASP A 82 8.76 18.33 1.75
N VAL A 83 7.90 19.18 1.17
CA VAL A 83 8.10 19.77 -0.15
C VAL A 83 7.96 21.29 -0.09
N PRO A 84 8.70 22.04 -0.91
CA PRO A 84 8.54 23.49 -0.97
C PRO A 84 7.12 23.89 -1.41
N PRO A 85 6.61 25.04 -0.95
CA PRO A 85 5.38 25.61 -1.50
C PRO A 85 5.50 25.88 -3.00
N CYS A 86 4.38 25.79 -3.73
CA CYS A 86 4.34 26.00 -5.18
C CYS A 86 5.28 25.09 -5.99
N SER A 87 5.64 23.91 -5.47
CA SER A 87 6.40 22.91 -6.23
C SER A 87 5.48 21.97 -7.00
N ARG A 88 5.93 21.50 -8.16
CA ARG A 88 5.38 20.32 -8.82
C ARG A 88 6.00 19.08 -8.18
N VAL A 89 5.17 18.23 -7.59
CA VAL A 89 5.58 16.96 -7.01
C VAL A 89 5.32 15.87 -8.03
N ASN A 90 6.37 15.24 -8.53
CA ASN A 90 6.30 14.07 -9.41
C ASN A 90 6.36 12.82 -8.54
N ILE A 91 5.25 12.09 -8.47
CA ILE A 91 5.12 10.89 -7.66
C ILE A 91 5.34 9.67 -8.53
N THR A 92 6.29 8.83 -8.14
CA THR A 92 6.38 7.44 -8.58
C THR A 92 5.82 6.54 -7.49
N PHE A 93 4.61 6.03 -7.70
CA PHE A 93 3.94 5.12 -6.77
C PHE A 93 4.18 3.68 -7.17
N ILE A 94 4.78 2.89 -6.27
CA ILE A 94 5.11 1.49 -6.50
C ILE A 94 4.35 0.64 -5.49
N ASN A 95 3.65 -0.37 -5.98
CA ASN A 95 3.02 -1.38 -5.16
C ASN A 95 3.91 -2.64 -5.15
N ASP A 96 4.45 -2.98 -3.98
CA ASP A 96 5.29 -4.16 -3.79
C ASP A 96 4.48 -5.43 -3.46
N ASP A 97 3.18 -5.30 -3.16
CA ASP A 97 2.27 -6.41 -2.87
C ASP A 97 1.47 -6.85 -4.11
N ASN A 98 0.97 -8.09 -4.09
CA ASN A 98 0.00 -8.59 -5.09
C ASN A 98 -1.46 -8.19 -4.78
N ILE A 99 -1.68 -7.29 -3.82
CA ILE A 99 -3.01 -6.81 -3.47
C ILE A 99 -3.14 -5.34 -3.87
N ARG A 100 -4.38 -4.89 -4.06
CA ARG A 100 -4.68 -3.51 -4.42
C ARG A 100 -4.22 -2.53 -3.34
N HIS A 101 -3.39 -1.55 -3.72
CA HIS A 101 -3.07 -0.39 -2.89
C HIS A 101 -3.35 0.88 -3.66
N GLN A 102 -3.72 1.91 -2.91
CA GLN A 102 -4.06 3.22 -3.43
C GLN A 102 -3.30 4.25 -2.61
N LEU A 103 -2.80 5.28 -3.27
CA LEU A 103 -2.24 6.48 -2.69
C LEU A 103 -3.26 7.59 -2.87
N MET A 104 -3.65 8.22 -1.77
CA MET A 104 -4.61 9.30 -1.75
C MET A 104 -4.06 10.45 -0.92
N ILE A 105 -4.06 11.65 -1.50
CA ILE A 105 -3.70 12.89 -0.78
C ILE A 105 -4.98 13.69 -0.56
N HIS A 106 -5.39 13.87 0.68
CA HIS A 106 -6.62 14.58 1.05
C HIS A 106 -6.39 16.03 1.44
N GLY A 107 -7.41 16.86 1.22
CA GLY A 107 -7.48 18.24 1.72
C GLY A 107 -6.83 19.27 0.79
N LEU A 108 -6.58 18.88 -0.46
CA LEU A 108 -6.09 19.73 -1.54
C LEU A 108 -7.16 20.76 -1.97
N PRO A 109 -6.79 21.87 -2.62
CA PRO A 109 -7.76 22.88 -3.06
C PRO A 109 -8.76 22.33 -4.06
N GLY A 110 -10.05 22.30 -3.70
CA GLY A 110 -11.13 21.69 -4.48
C GLY A 110 -11.34 22.27 -5.89
N TYR A 111 -10.94 23.53 -6.10
CA TYR A 111 -11.01 24.19 -7.41
C TYR A 111 -9.96 23.68 -8.41
N LEU A 112 -8.91 23.02 -7.91
CA LEU A 112 -7.80 22.49 -8.70
C LEU A 112 -7.82 20.97 -8.72
N TYR A 113 -8.14 20.36 -7.58
CA TYR A 113 -8.30 18.92 -7.40
C TYR A 113 -9.74 18.65 -7.01
N PRO A 114 -10.60 18.16 -7.92
CA PRO A 114 -11.99 17.85 -7.59
C PRO A 114 -12.08 17.01 -6.31
N GLN A 115 -13.03 17.33 -5.44
CA GLN A 115 -13.21 16.71 -4.11
C GLN A 115 -12.02 16.88 -3.15
N GLY A 116 -11.03 17.70 -3.52
CA GLY A 116 -9.84 17.98 -2.72
C GLY A 116 -8.90 16.78 -2.60
N MET A 117 -8.83 15.95 -3.64
CA MET A 117 -8.10 14.69 -3.62
C MET A 117 -7.31 14.42 -4.90
N PHE A 118 -6.17 13.74 -4.75
CA PHE A 118 -5.30 13.23 -5.81
C PHE A 118 -5.04 11.74 -5.59
N HIS A 119 -5.24 10.90 -6.61
CA HIS A 119 -5.22 9.44 -6.47
C HIS A 119 -4.25 8.76 -7.44
N LEU A 120 -3.53 7.77 -6.92
CA LEU A 120 -2.86 6.73 -7.71
C LEU A 120 -3.24 5.36 -7.17
N GLU A 121 -3.64 4.44 -8.02
CA GLU A 121 -4.15 3.15 -7.62
C GLU A 121 -3.53 2.05 -8.46
N LEU A 122 -3.02 1.00 -7.81
CA LEU A 122 -2.50 -0.19 -8.45
C LEU A 122 -3.25 -1.41 -7.94
N TYR A 123 -3.81 -2.23 -8.83
CA TYR A 123 -4.60 -3.41 -8.45
C TYR A 123 -3.75 -4.58 -7.93
N GLY A 124 -2.43 -4.53 -8.15
CA GLY A 124 -1.42 -5.47 -7.66
C GLY A 124 -0.04 -4.88 -7.89
N LYS A 125 0.99 -5.74 -8.04
CA LYS A 125 2.37 -5.27 -8.24
C LYS A 125 2.49 -4.41 -9.49
N GLY A 126 3.12 -3.25 -9.34
CA GLY A 126 3.30 -2.34 -10.47
C GLY A 126 3.82 -0.97 -10.04
N GLU A 127 3.80 -0.07 -11.00
CA GLU A 127 4.27 1.31 -10.85
C GLU A 127 3.33 2.24 -11.62
N LEU A 128 2.97 3.38 -11.01
CA LEU A 128 2.30 4.50 -11.66
C LEU A 128 3.08 5.78 -11.43
N LYS A 129 3.03 6.68 -12.41
CA LYS A 129 3.62 8.02 -12.30
C LYS A 129 2.58 9.07 -12.60
N ALA A 130 2.52 10.08 -11.74
CA ALA A 130 1.76 11.28 -12.00
C ALA A 130 2.33 12.45 -11.21
N SER A 131 1.94 13.65 -11.59
CA SER A 131 2.34 14.87 -10.90
C SER A 131 1.13 15.55 -10.27
N LEU A 132 1.40 16.32 -9.21
CA LEU A 132 0.51 17.34 -8.70
C LEU A 132 1.31 18.61 -8.38
N ILE A 133 0.66 19.78 -8.35
CA ILE A 133 1.26 21.03 -7.91
C ILE A 133 0.72 21.41 -6.53
N MET A 134 1.61 21.59 -5.56
CA MET A 134 1.24 21.98 -4.20
C MET A 134 0.93 23.48 -4.13
N PRO A 135 -0.04 23.90 -3.29
CA PRO A 135 -0.32 25.32 -3.08
C PRO A 135 0.83 26.04 -2.36
N ALA A 136 0.74 27.37 -2.25
CA ALA A 136 1.68 28.19 -1.49
C ALA A 136 1.48 28.04 0.03
N GLN A 137 0.29 27.61 0.44
CA GLN A 137 -0.06 27.48 1.85
C GLN A 137 0.81 26.44 2.57
N ILE A 138 1.43 26.85 3.67
CA ILE A 138 2.09 25.96 4.62
C ILE A 138 1.02 25.12 5.31
N LYS A 139 0.98 23.82 5.00
CA LYS A 139 -0.05 22.90 5.48
C LYS A 139 0.44 21.45 5.42
N THR A 140 -0.03 20.63 6.34
CA THR A 140 0.17 19.19 6.35
C THR A 140 -1.06 18.48 5.76
N TYR A 141 -0.82 17.62 4.78
CA TYR A 141 -1.84 16.86 4.05
C TYR A 141 -1.77 15.39 4.45
N LEU A 142 -2.94 14.76 4.63
CA LEU A 142 -3.00 13.33 4.92
C LEU A 142 -2.72 12.56 3.64
N VAL A 143 -1.74 11.66 3.70
CA VAL A 143 -1.45 10.68 2.67
C VAL A 143 -1.88 9.31 3.19
N HIS A 144 -2.79 8.62 2.53
CA HIS A 144 -3.23 7.30 3.00
C HIS A 144 -3.69 6.41 1.86
N CYS A 145 -3.95 5.16 2.18
CA CYS A 145 -4.68 4.28 1.28
C CYS A 145 -6.18 4.49 1.40
N GLU A 146 -6.88 4.74 0.29
CA GLU A 146 -8.33 4.93 0.30
C GLU A 146 -9.07 3.68 0.81
N LEU A 147 -8.49 2.48 0.60
CA LEU A 147 -9.03 1.26 1.17
C LEU A 147 -8.99 1.37 2.70
N ALA A 148 -10.16 1.59 3.30
CA ALA A 148 -10.31 1.85 4.72
C ALA A 148 -9.59 0.80 5.59
N GLN A 149 -9.62 -0.48 5.20
CA GLN A 149 -8.92 -1.53 5.94
C GLN A 149 -7.40 -1.38 5.89
N HIS A 150 -6.84 -0.90 4.78
CA HIS A 150 -5.39 -0.72 4.63
C HIS A 150 -4.95 0.50 5.43
N MET A 151 -5.71 1.59 5.35
CA MET A 151 -5.55 2.77 6.19
C MET A 151 -5.59 2.42 7.68
N GLU A 152 -6.64 1.75 8.15
CA GLU A 152 -6.78 1.39 9.58
C GLU A 152 -5.65 0.46 10.05
N LYS A 153 -5.17 -0.42 9.17
CA LYS A 153 -4.03 -1.30 9.45
C LYS A 153 -2.65 -0.65 9.26
N GLY A 154 -2.58 0.66 9.11
CA GLY A 154 -1.33 1.43 9.21
C GLY A 154 -0.92 2.19 7.95
N MET A 155 -1.62 2.08 6.83
CA MET A 155 -1.21 2.73 5.59
C MET A 155 -1.65 4.21 5.57
N LYS A 156 -0.96 4.99 6.42
CA LYS A 156 -1.12 6.43 6.64
C LYS A 156 0.28 7.07 6.70
N ALA A 157 0.39 8.28 6.17
CA ALA A 157 1.57 9.13 6.14
C ALA A 157 1.12 10.59 6.05
N GLN A 158 2.08 11.52 6.02
CA GLN A 158 1.79 12.94 5.86
C GLN A 158 2.70 13.59 4.81
N LEU A 159 2.14 14.54 4.06
CA LEU A 159 2.88 15.38 3.12
C LEU A 159 2.82 16.81 3.64
N LYS A 160 3.98 17.35 4.03
CA LYS A 160 4.14 18.72 4.50
C LYS A 160 4.50 19.63 3.34
N VAL A 161 3.85 20.79 3.29
CA VAL A 161 4.24 21.89 2.41
C VAL A 161 4.93 22.95 3.24
N GLY A 162 6.20 23.24 2.93
CA GLY A 162 7.00 24.25 3.62
C GLY A 162 7.12 24.02 5.12
N GLY A 163 7.29 22.76 5.54
CA GLY A 163 7.33 22.36 6.96
C GLY A 163 5.98 22.01 7.58
N GLY A 164 4.87 22.29 6.89
CA GLY A 164 3.51 21.95 7.32
C GLY A 164 2.99 22.75 8.52
N ASP A 165 1.74 22.50 8.91
CA ASP A 165 1.04 23.18 10.02
C ASP A 165 0.95 22.32 11.30
N GLY A 166 1.75 21.25 11.36
CA GLY A 166 1.83 20.32 12.49
C GLY A 166 1.82 18.86 12.04
N ASP A 167 2.06 17.95 12.98
CA ASP A 167 1.95 16.52 12.71
C ASP A 167 0.49 16.06 12.78
N LEU A 168 0.08 15.27 11.79
CA LEU A 168 -1.25 14.66 11.80
C LEU A 168 -1.29 13.57 12.88
N PRO A 169 -2.43 13.37 13.54
CA PRO A 169 -2.56 12.33 14.55
C PRO A 169 -2.64 10.93 13.92
N SER A 170 -2.24 9.90 14.67
CA SER A 170 -2.29 8.49 14.26
C SER A 170 -1.46 8.13 13.02
N ILE A 171 -0.40 8.88 12.72
CA ILE A 171 0.56 8.54 11.67
C ILE A 171 1.63 7.61 12.29
N PRO A 172 1.78 6.35 11.82
CA PRO A 172 2.78 5.44 12.35
C PRO A 172 4.17 6.06 12.40
N GLY A 173 4.89 5.90 13.52
CA GLY A 173 6.25 6.44 13.69
C GLY A 173 6.37 7.95 13.91
N ILE A 174 5.31 8.72 13.64
CA ILE A 174 5.31 10.19 13.81
C ILE A 174 4.47 10.59 15.02
N SER A 175 3.24 10.11 15.10
CA SER A 175 2.30 10.50 16.15
C SER A 175 1.55 9.31 16.75
N PRO A 176 1.16 9.39 18.04
CA PRO A 176 0.46 8.30 18.68
C PRO A 176 -0.95 8.11 18.08
N PRO A 177 -1.47 6.87 18.08
CA PRO A 177 -2.85 6.60 17.67
C PRO A 177 -3.85 7.27 18.62
N ILE A 178 -4.87 7.94 18.07
CA ILE A 178 -5.96 8.54 18.86
C ILE A 178 -6.72 7.43 19.62
N ARG A 179 -6.89 6.28 18.97
CA ARG A 179 -7.49 5.07 19.55
C ARG A 179 -6.48 3.94 19.43
N ALA A 180 -5.72 3.71 20.49
CA ALA A 180 -4.78 2.62 20.55
C ALA A 180 -5.53 1.29 20.73
N ASP A 181 -5.26 0.32 19.86
CA ASP A 181 -5.67 -1.06 20.10
C ASP A 181 -4.95 -1.57 21.35
N ARG A 182 -5.72 -2.04 22.32
CA ARG A 182 -5.19 -2.66 23.54
C ARG A 182 -5.32 -4.17 23.39
N TYR A 183 -4.23 -4.80 22.98
CA TYR A 183 -4.09 -6.26 23.07
C TYR A 183 -3.54 -6.62 24.45
N THR A 184 -4.35 -6.41 25.50
CA THR A 184 -3.96 -6.82 26.86
C THR A 184 -3.93 -8.34 26.92
N GLN A 185 -2.74 -8.90 27.05
CA GLN A 185 -2.58 -10.32 27.31
C GLN A 185 -2.63 -10.54 28.82
N ASP A 186 -3.77 -11.03 29.31
CA ASP A 186 -3.96 -11.33 30.74
C ASP A 186 -3.22 -12.60 31.12
N TRP A 187 -1.95 -12.45 31.52
CA TRP A 187 -1.10 -13.51 32.06
C TRP A 187 -1.42 -13.83 33.53
N ASN A 188 -2.69 -14.03 33.85
CA ASN A 188 -3.10 -14.40 35.19
C ASN A 188 -2.87 -15.90 35.46
N THR A 189 -3.01 -16.31 36.73
CA THR A 189 -2.83 -17.70 37.16
C THR A 189 -3.74 -18.67 36.39
N MET A 190 -4.95 -18.25 36.03
CA MET A 190 -5.89 -19.07 35.27
C MET A 190 -5.38 -19.33 33.84
N THR A 191 -4.85 -18.31 33.15
CA THR A 191 -4.24 -18.45 31.82
C THR A 191 -3.10 -19.47 31.85
N TRP A 192 -2.24 -19.41 32.87
CA TRP A 192 -1.16 -20.39 33.06
C TRP A 192 -1.67 -21.80 33.34
N LEU A 193 -2.69 -21.95 34.20
CA LEU A 193 -3.30 -23.25 34.48
C LEU A 193 -3.95 -23.86 33.24
N VAL A 194 -4.66 -23.07 32.44
CA VAL A 194 -5.29 -23.51 31.19
C VAL A 194 -4.23 -23.93 30.18
N MET A 195 -3.16 -23.14 30.00
CA MET A 195 -2.05 -23.52 29.12
C MET A 195 -1.36 -24.81 29.59
N GLY A 196 -1.09 -24.94 30.89
CA GLY A 196 -0.50 -26.15 31.46
C GLY A 196 -1.39 -27.38 31.27
N LEU A 197 -2.70 -27.25 31.52
CA LEU A 197 -3.66 -28.32 31.29
C LEU A 197 -3.72 -28.72 29.81
N ALA A 198 -3.80 -27.75 28.90
CA ALA A 198 -3.84 -28.00 27.46
C ALA A 198 -2.58 -28.75 26.98
N PHE A 199 -1.41 -28.38 27.51
CA PHE A 199 -0.15 -29.07 27.22
C PHE A 199 -0.16 -30.52 27.71
N VAL A 200 -0.59 -30.76 28.96
CA VAL A 200 -0.69 -32.13 29.53
C VAL A 200 -1.70 -32.99 28.77
N VAL A 201 -2.88 -32.44 28.45
CA VAL A 201 -3.92 -33.11 27.66
C VAL A 201 -3.38 -33.43 26.26
N GLY A 202 -2.74 -32.46 25.60
CA GLY A 202 -2.14 -32.62 24.28
C GLY A 202 -1.05 -33.69 24.23
N MET A 203 -0.26 -33.85 25.30
CA MET A 203 0.74 -34.92 25.40
C MET A 203 0.12 -36.29 25.74
N SER A 204 -0.87 -36.33 26.64
CA SER A 204 -1.40 -37.58 27.20
C SER A 204 -2.37 -38.31 26.27
N LEU A 205 -3.23 -37.60 25.53
CA LEU A 205 -4.20 -38.18 24.60
C LEU A 205 -3.54 -39.06 23.51
N PRO A 206 -2.51 -38.60 22.79
CA PRO A 206 -1.84 -39.42 21.77
C PRO A 206 -1.22 -40.68 22.36
N LEU A 207 -0.58 -40.60 23.52
CA LEU A 207 0.03 -41.73 24.21
C LEU A 207 -1.02 -42.78 24.62
N LEU A 208 -2.20 -42.33 25.08
CA LEU A 208 -3.31 -43.23 25.39
C LEU A 208 -3.91 -43.87 24.14
N MET A 209 -4.01 -43.14 23.03
CA MET A 209 -4.48 -43.69 21.74
C MET A 209 -3.51 -44.71 21.15
N VAL A 210 -2.20 -44.48 21.24
CA VAL A 210 -1.17 -45.44 20.81
C VAL A 210 -1.18 -46.70 21.68
N LYS A 211 -1.32 -46.55 23.00
CA LYS A 211 -1.46 -47.70 23.91
C LYS A 211 -2.72 -48.53 23.63
N ARG A 212 -3.83 -47.89 23.22
CA ARG A 212 -5.08 -48.58 22.83
C ARG A 212 -5.00 -49.25 21.46
N LYS A 213 -4.10 -48.83 20.57
CA LYS A 213 -3.84 -49.44 19.24
C LYS A 213 -2.83 -50.59 19.25
N LYS A 214 -2.52 -51.18 20.41
CA LYS A 214 -1.77 -52.46 20.40
C LYS A 214 -2.59 -53.51 19.63
N PRO A 215 -1.97 -54.24 18.69
CA PRO A 215 -2.67 -55.07 17.72
C PRO A 215 -3.44 -56.20 18.42
N ALA A 216 -4.65 -56.48 17.93
CA ALA A 216 -5.27 -57.77 18.14
C ALA A 216 -4.27 -58.82 17.68
N ALA A 217 -3.77 -59.63 18.62
CA ALA A 217 -2.92 -60.77 18.30
C ALA A 217 -3.77 -61.78 17.52
N ASP A 218 -3.22 -62.21 16.38
CA ASP A 218 -3.72 -63.29 15.54
C ASP A 218 -4.06 -64.53 16.39
N ILE A 219 -5.29 -65.03 16.25
CA ILE A 219 -5.71 -66.41 16.56
C ILE A 219 -6.48 -66.92 15.35
#